data_AF-A0A1R4FA83-F1
#
_entry.id   AF-A0A1R4FA83-F1
#
_cell.length_a   1.000
_cell.length_b   1.000
_cell.length_c   1.000
_cell.angle_alpha   90.00
_cell.angle_beta   90.00
_cell.angle_gamma   90.00
#
_symmetry.space_group_name_H-M   'P 1'
#
loop_
_entity.id
_entity.type
_entity.pdbx_description
1 polymer ?
#
loop_
_entity_poly.entity_id
_entity_poly.type
_entity_poly.pdbx_seq_one_letter_code
_entity_poly.pdbx_strand_id
1 'polypeptide(L)'
;MPFGNMGGWSFVILVVIILLLFGAPRLPRLAKSLGESMRIFKGEMKTMKNDSPGEAKPTPASEEAPEGEARRESAADPKPSDGSDTSTR
;
A
#
# COMPACT_ATOMS: atom_id res chain seq x y z
N MET A 1 25.38 5.14 34.00
CA MET A 1 24.37 4.11 33.66
C MET A 1 23.22 4.80 32.94
N PRO A 2 23.13 4.77 31.60
CA PRO A 2 22.05 5.46 30.91
C PRO A 2 20.80 4.57 30.83
N PHE A 3 20.03 4.55 31.93
CA PHE A 3 18.64 4.09 31.94
C PHE A 3 17.72 5.22 31.47
N GLY A 4 17.86 5.61 30.20
CA GLY A 4 17.01 6.63 29.58
C GLY A 4 16.27 6.02 28.41
N ASN A 5 15.24 5.21 28.66
CA ASN A 5 14.14 4.86 27.72
C ASN A 5 13.24 3.72 28.27
N MET A 6 12.71 3.88 29.47
CA MET A 6 11.96 2.84 30.21
C MET A 6 10.58 2.45 29.63
N GLY A 7 10.28 2.76 28.37
CA GLY A 7 9.02 2.34 27.75
C GLY A 7 9.05 2.30 26.22
N GLY A 8 9.74 3.23 25.58
CA GLY A 8 9.78 3.30 24.12
C GLY A 8 10.62 2.20 23.47
N TRP A 9 11.73 1.79 24.10
CA TRP A 9 12.68 0.84 23.49
C TRP A 9 12.08 -0.57 23.36
N SER A 10 11.20 -0.96 24.28
CA SER A 10 10.49 -2.24 24.25
C SER A 10 9.56 -2.38 23.03
N PHE A 11 8.89 -1.31 22.62
CA PHE A 11 8.03 -1.33 21.42
C PHE A 11 8.84 -1.52 20.14
N VAL A 12 10.01 -0.90 20.05
CA VAL A 12 10.92 -1.08 18.91
C VAL A 12 11.33 -2.55 18.79
N ILE A 13 11.71 -3.18 19.90
CA ILE A 13 12.07 -4.60 19.94
C ILE A 13 10.90 -5.49 19.51
N LEU A 14 9.68 -5.21 19.98
CA LEU A 14 8.49 -5.97 19.58
C LEU A 14 8.22 -5.89 18.07
N VAL A 15 8.31 -4.68 17.50
CA VAL A 15 8.14 -4.47 16.05
C VAL A 15 9.21 -5.22 15.26
N VAL A 16 10.46 -5.21 15.73
CA VAL A 16 11.57 -5.96 15.10
C VAL A 16 11.28 -7.47 15.09
N ILE A 17 10.79 -8.03 16.19
CA ILE A 17 10.41 -9.46 16.26
C ILE A 17 9.30 -9.77 15.25
N ILE A 18 8.24 -8.95 15.18
CA ILE A 18 7.14 -9.14 14.22
C ILE A 18 7.65 -9.02 12.77
N LEU A 19 8.54 -8.07 12.48
CA LEU A 19 9.17 -7.91 11.17
C LEU A 19 10.03 -9.13 10.78
N LEU A 20 10.70 -9.77 11.73
CA LEU A 20 11.48 -11.00 11.48
C LEU A 20 10.56 -12.19 11.15
N LEU A 21 9.42 -12.32 11.83
CA LEU A 21 8.46 -13.42 11.61
C LEU A 21 7.62 -13.23 10.34
N PHE A 22 7.12 -12.02 10.12
CA PHE A 22 6.19 -11.71 9.03
C PHE A 22 6.91 -11.15 7.79
N GLY A 23 8.09 -10.54 7.93
CA GLY A 23 8.82 -9.87 6.87
C GLY A 23 8.40 -8.40 6.68
N ALA A 24 9.34 -7.57 6.24
CA ALA A 24 9.15 -6.15 5.97
C ALA A 24 7.94 -5.78 5.07
N PRO A 25 7.61 -6.53 3.99
CA PRO A 25 6.49 -6.13 3.13
C PRO A 25 5.11 -6.57 3.65
N ARG A 26 5.01 -7.47 4.65
CA ARG A 26 3.72 -8.02 5.09
C ARG A 26 2.98 -7.13 6.10
N LEU A 27 3.72 -6.51 7.03
CA LEU A 27 3.18 -5.51 7.96
C LEU A 27 2.46 -4.34 7.26
N PRO A 28 3.08 -3.63 6.28
CA PRO A 28 2.43 -2.51 5.61
C PRO A 28 1.24 -2.95 4.75
N ARG A 29 1.28 -4.17 4.18
CA ARG A 29 0.19 -4.71 3.36
C ARG A 29 -1.05 -5.02 4.21
N LEU A 30 -0.87 -5.63 5.38
CA LEU A 30 -1.94 -5.90 6.34
C LEU A 30 -2.49 -4.60 6.94
N ALA A 31 -1.63 -3.65 7.27
CA ALA A 31 -2.04 -2.34 7.77
C ALA A 31 -2.87 -1.58 6.74
N LYS A 32 -2.49 -1.60 5.45
CA LYS A 32 -3.27 -0.99 4.36
C LYS A 32 -4.68 -1.60 4.25
N SER A 33 -4.80 -2.93 4.21
CA SER A 33 -6.13 -3.58 4.11
C SER A 33 -7.00 -3.38 5.35
N LEU A 34 -6.40 -3.38 6.55
CA LEU A 34 -7.11 -3.11 7.80
C LEU A 34 -7.51 -1.63 7.92
N GLY A 35 -6.68 -0.71 7.43
CA GLY A 35 -6.96 0.72 7.41
C GLY A 35 -8.15 1.06 6.50
N GLU A 36 -8.22 0.44 5.33
CA GLU A 36 -9.36 0.61 4.41
C GLU A 36 -10.68 0.11 5.02
N SER A 37 -10.69 -1.08 5.64
CA SER A 37 -11.91 -1.61 6.29
C SER A 37 -12.34 -0.76 7.49
N MET A 38 -11.38 -0.28 8.30
CA MET A 38 -11.66 0.64 9.40
C MET A 38 -12.18 2.00 8.92
N ARG A 39 -11.70 2.50 7.77
CA ARG A 39 -12.16 3.77 7.19
C ARG A 39 -13.62 3.69 6.75
N ILE A 40 -13.99 2.61 6.07
CA ILE A 40 -15.37 2.37 5.61
C ILE A 40 -16.27 2.26 6.84
N PHE A 41 -15.91 1.39 7.79
CA PHE A 41 -16.68 1.20 9.02
C PHE A 41 -16.85 2.49 9.83
N LYS A 42 -15.80 3.30 9.96
CA LYS A 42 -15.86 4.58 10.67
C LYS A 42 -16.67 5.63 9.91
N GLY A 43 -16.70 5.61 8.58
CA GLY A 43 -17.55 6.47 7.76
C GLY A 43 -19.04 6.15 7.93
N GLU A 44 -19.39 4.86 7.91
CA GLU A 44 -20.75 4.38 8.15
C GLU A 44 -21.20 4.69 9.59
N MET A 45 -20.36 4.41 10.59
CA MET A 45 -20.66 4.75 11.98
C MET A 45 -20.74 6.26 12.22
N LYS A 46 -19.92 7.07 11.54
CA LYS A 46 -19.98 8.54 11.65
C LYS A 46 -21.31 9.05 11.10
N THR A 47 -21.83 8.46 10.02
CA THR A 47 -23.14 8.80 9.44
C THR A 47 -24.26 8.49 10.42
N MET A 48 -24.25 7.33 11.08
CA MET A 48 -25.21 6.99 12.14
C MET A 48 -25.11 7.90 13.38
N LYS A 49 -23.93 8.44 13.67
CA LYS A 49 -23.71 9.38 14.77
C LYS A 49 -24.06 10.84 14.41
N ASN A 50 -24.04 11.19 13.12
CA ASN A 50 -24.21 12.56 12.59
C ASN A 50 -25.62 12.83 12.04
N ASP A 51 -26.62 12.02 12.39
CA ASP A 51 -28.04 12.38 12.20
C ASP A 51 -28.52 13.51 13.15
N SER A 52 -27.57 14.27 13.73
CA SER A 52 -27.78 15.64 14.22
C SER A 52 -27.07 16.61 13.26
N PRO A 53 -27.77 17.65 12.77
CA PRO A 53 -27.35 18.40 11.60
C PRO A 53 -26.17 19.32 11.90
N GLY A 54 -25.00 18.95 11.37
CA GLY A 54 -23.90 19.87 11.12
C GLY A 54 -22.56 19.42 11.69
N GLU A 55 -21.79 18.63 10.94
CA GLU A 55 -20.36 18.95 10.72
C GLU A 55 -19.65 18.04 9.69
N ALA A 56 -19.09 18.72 8.69
CA ALA A 56 -17.86 18.43 7.95
C ALA A 56 -17.73 17.13 7.13
N LYS A 57 -17.78 17.32 5.80
CA LYS A 57 -17.04 16.54 4.78
C LYS A 57 -15.52 16.61 5.04
N PRO A 58 -14.83 15.47 5.00
CA PRO A 58 -13.47 15.41 4.46
C PRO A 58 -13.50 14.71 3.10
N THR A 59 -13.16 15.48 2.07
CA THR A 59 -12.72 15.01 0.74
C THR A 59 -11.57 14.00 0.90
N PRO A 60 -11.48 12.94 0.07
CA PRO A 60 -10.52 11.87 0.27
C PRO A 60 -9.10 12.37 0.05
N ALA A 61 -8.23 12.16 1.04
CA ALA A 61 -6.80 12.11 0.78
C ALA A 61 -6.53 10.87 -0.08
N SER A 62 -6.53 11.06 -1.40
CA SER A 62 -5.57 10.40 -2.27
C SER A 62 -4.20 10.90 -1.86
N GLU A 63 -3.57 10.20 -0.93
CA GLU A 63 -2.11 10.25 -0.81
C GLU A 63 -1.59 9.06 -1.60
N GLU A 64 -1.43 9.32 -2.89
CA GLU A 64 -0.49 8.62 -3.75
C GLU A 64 0.85 8.53 -3.02
N ALA A 65 1.42 7.33 -2.93
CA ALA A 65 2.87 7.21 -2.85
C ALA A 65 3.30 6.11 -3.84
N PRO A 66 4.20 6.44 -4.78
CA PRO A 66 4.48 5.65 -5.97
C PRO A 66 5.67 4.69 -5.73
N GLU A 67 6.09 4.03 -6.81
CA GLU A 67 7.36 3.30 -6.96
C GLU A 67 7.41 1.87 -6.40
N GLY A 68 6.81 1.00 -7.20
CA GLY A 68 7.25 -0.38 -7.36
C GLY A 68 7.28 -0.73 -8.85
N GLU A 69 7.81 0.19 -9.66
CA GLU A 69 8.24 -0.08 -11.02
C GLU A 69 9.33 -1.15 -10.93
N ALA A 70 8.91 -2.41 -10.91
CA ALA A 70 9.74 -3.55 -11.26
C ALA A 70 10.05 -3.40 -12.75
N ARG A 71 10.99 -2.49 -12.99
CA ARG A 71 11.83 -2.39 -14.16
C ARG A 71 12.09 -3.79 -14.72
N ARG A 72 11.91 -3.87 -16.04
CA ARG A 72 12.03 -5.03 -16.94
C ARG A 72 10.69 -5.75 -17.13
N GLU A 73 9.75 -5.24 -17.91
CA GLU A 73 9.91 -4.98 -19.35
C GLU A 73 11.21 -5.59 -19.91
N SER A 74 11.30 -6.92 -19.83
CA SER A 74 12.22 -7.67 -20.67
C SER A 74 11.71 -7.50 -22.10
N ALA A 75 12.14 -6.41 -22.71
CA ALA A 75 12.18 -6.24 -24.15
C ALA A 75 12.84 -7.48 -24.76
N ALA A 76 12.00 -8.35 -25.32
CA ALA A 76 12.36 -9.32 -26.34
C ALA A 76 11.14 -9.53 -27.24
N ASP A 77 10.57 -8.43 -27.72
CA ASP A 77 9.84 -8.42 -28.99
C ASP A 77 10.66 -7.58 -29.98
N PRO A 78 11.56 -8.19 -30.76
CA PRO A 78 12.01 -7.59 -31.98
C PRO A 78 11.17 -8.15 -33.12
N LYS A 79 10.27 -7.28 -33.59
CA LYS A 79 10.02 -6.99 -35.01
C LYS A 79 8.96 -7.88 -35.71
N PRO A 80 7.82 -7.29 -36.14
CA PRO A 80 7.01 -7.87 -37.20
C PRO A 80 7.80 -7.72 -38.50
N SER A 81 8.35 -8.81 -39.02
CA SER A 81 8.81 -8.87 -40.40
C SER A 81 7.60 -9.13 -41.30
N ASP A 82 6.86 -8.08 -41.58
CA ASP A 82 6.04 -7.99 -42.78
C ASP A 82 6.99 -7.71 -43.96
N GLY A 83 7.16 -8.73 -44.80
CA GLY A 83 8.19 -8.77 -45.82
C GLY A 83 7.82 -9.79 -46.89
N SER A 84 6.90 -9.38 -47.76
CA SER A 84 6.97 -9.61 -49.22
C SER A 84 7.51 -10.96 -49.70
N ASP A 85 6.61 -11.92 -49.94
CA ASP A 85 6.79 -12.93 -50.98
C ASP A 85 5.72 -12.76 -52.06
N THR A 86 5.86 -11.66 -52.81
CA THR A 86 5.53 -11.66 -54.25
C THR A 86 6.81 -12.08 -54.97
N SER A 87 6.98 -13.39 -55.18
CA SER A 87 7.80 -13.94 -56.26
C SER A 87 7.70 -15.46 -56.32
N THR A 88 7.15 -15.93 -57.45
CA THR A 88 7.70 -17.09 -58.17
C THR A 88 7.39 -18.48 -57.63
N ARG A 89 6.31 -19.10 -58.12
CA ARG A 89 6.35 -20.16 -59.17
C ARG A 89 5.00 -20.87 -59.30
#